data_AF-A0A0C9SX08-F1
#
_entry.id   AF-A0A0C9SX08-F1
#
_cell.length_a   1.000
_cell.length_b   1.000
_cell.length_c   1.000
_cell.angle_alpha   90.00
_cell.angle_beta   90.00
_cell.angle_gamma   90.00
#
_symmetry.space_group_name_H-M   'P 1'
#
loop_
_entity.id
_entity.type
_entity.pdbx_description
1 polymer ?
#
loop_
_entity_poly.entity_id
_entity_poly.type
_entity_poly.pdbx_seq_one_letter_code
_entity_poly.pdbx_strand_id
1 'polypeptide(L)'
;MAVKGGQSTNQTARSRKQQMKDLDVGIDFLINADNRSGLMCRRRVFDVCFDNAAAALQDWRESKTTLVYGWASLNDHGPSLIMPNSTLDRIIDCAHHRKIQTHQDLKRETGWTDSDQFGNEVIALIQRHATPRPSLFASTPLRPSTMTTLSATNLPPSPTKRRNRCGACGQEGHNSKRNCSLQAIRY
;
A
#
# COMPACT_ATOMS: atom_id res chain seq x y z
N MET A 1 19.39 -26.63 -66.29
CA MET A 1 20.01 -26.25 -65.00
C MET A 1 20.43 -24.79 -65.11
N ALA A 2 19.78 -23.89 -64.37
CA ALA A 2 20.17 -22.47 -64.32
C ALA A 2 19.68 -21.82 -63.00
N VAL A 3 20.66 -21.55 -62.13
CA VAL A 3 20.88 -20.38 -61.25
C VAL A 3 19.72 -19.81 -60.42
N LYS A 4 19.90 -19.88 -59.09
CA LYS A 4 19.26 -19.04 -58.06
C LYS A 4 19.98 -17.69 -57.92
N GLY A 5 19.20 -16.63 -57.76
CA GLY A 5 19.55 -15.27 -57.31
C GLY A 5 18.30 -14.39 -57.56
N GLY A 6 17.87 -13.41 -56.78
CA GLY A 6 18.29 -12.73 -55.57
C GLY A 6 17.11 -11.81 -55.16
N GLN A 7 17.23 -11.16 -54.00
CA GLN A 7 16.19 -10.43 -53.26
C GLN A 7 15.56 -9.22 -54.00
N SER A 8 14.32 -8.82 -53.64
CA SER A 8 14.08 -7.67 -52.74
C SER A 8 12.62 -7.17 -52.72
N THR A 9 12.22 -6.69 -51.54
CA THR A 9 11.17 -5.71 -51.22
C THR A 9 9.72 -5.98 -51.66
N ASN A 10 8.80 -6.16 -50.69
CA ASN A 10 8.03 -5.01 -50.21
C ASN A 10 7.19 -5.34 -48.99
N GLN A 11 7.30 -4.43 -48.03
CA GLN A 11 6.51 -4.34 -46.82
C GLN A 11 5.04 -4.15 -47.21
N THR A 12 4.14 -4.87 -46.56
CA THR A 12 2.79 -4.36 -46.36
C THR A 12 2.38 -4.72 -44.95
N ALA A 13 2.46 -3.69 -44.11
CA ALA A 13 1.96 -3.65 -42.77
C ALA A 13 0.53 -4.23 -42.73
N ARG A 14 0.40 -5.44 -42.16
CA ARG A 14 -0.89 -5.94 -41.70
C ARG A 14 -1.33 -5.07 -40.53
N SER A 15 -2.00 -3.97 -40.88
CA SER A 15 -2.70 -3.10 -39.95
C SER A 15 -3.58 -3.95 -39.04
N ARG A 16 -3.14 -4.11 -37.79
CA ARG A 16 -4.06 -4.37 -36.67
C ARG A 16 -5.03 -3.20 -36.66
N LYS A 17 -6.22 -3.41 -37.21
CA LYS A 17 -7.40 -2.63 -36.81
C LYS A 17 -7.64 -2.93 -35.33
N GLN A 18 -6.87 -2.28 -34.46
CA GLN A 18 -7.34 -1.99 -33.12
C GLN A 18 -8.53 -1.06 -33.32
N GLN A 19 -9.73 -1.65 -33.30
CA GLN A 19 -10.93 -0.87 -33.01
C GLN A 19 -10.65 -0.17 -31.70
N MET A 20 -10.31 1.12 -31.80
CA MET A 20 -10.34 2.05 -30.71
C MET A 20 -11.82 2.13 -30.34
N LYS A 21 -12.24 1.23 -29.44
CA LYS A 21 -13.56 1.33 -28.81
C LYS A 21 -13.49 2.65 -28.09
N ASP A 22 -14.25 3.64 -28.58
CA ASP A 22 -14.50 4.86 -27.82
C ASP A 22 -14.87 4.41 -26.41
N LEU A 23 -13.98 4.71 -25.47
CA LEU A 23 -14.25 4.40 -24.08
C LEU A 23 -15.44 5.26 -23.70
N ASP A 24 -16.43 4.62 -23.09
CA ASP A 24 -17.55 5.33 -22.50
C ASP A 24 -17.01 6.50 -21.68
N VAL A 25 -17.62 7.68 -21.87
CA VAL A 25 -17.13 8.92 -21.29
C VAL A 25 -16.98 8.78 -19.77
N GLY A 26 -17.90 8.07 -19.11
CA GLY A 26 -17.82 7.78 -17.67
C GLY A 26 -16.59 6.94 -17.31
N ILE A 27 -16.23 5.95 -18.13
CA ILE A 27 -15.02 5.13 -17.93
C ILE A 27 -13.75 5.93 -18.21
N ASP A 28 -13.74 6.80 -19.23
CA ASP A 28 -12.63 7.73 -19.47
C ASP A 28 -12.40 8.66 -18.27
N PHE A 29 -13.48 9.16 -17.67
CA PHE A 29 -13.43 9.97 -16.45
C PHE A 29 -12.81 9.22 -15.27
N LEU A 30 -13.06 7.91 -15.14
CA LEU A 30 -12.48 7.10 -14.07
C LEU A 30 -10.99 6.81 -14.31
N ILE A 31 -10.60 6.53 -15.55
CA ILE A 31 -9.21 6.20 -15.91
C ILE A 31 -8.32 7.44 -15.86
N ASN A 32 -8.82 8.60 -16.30
CA ASN A 32 -8.06 9.85 -16.42
C ASN A 32 -8.34 10.84 -15.27
N ALA A 33 -8.92 10.40 -14.17
CA ALA A 33 -9.27 11.27 -13.03
C ALA A 33 -8.07 12.07 -12.51
N ASP A 34 -6.88 11.46 -12.46
CA ASP A 34 -5.65 12.09 -11.96
C ASP A 34 -5.09 13.17 -12.89
N ASN A 35 -5.44 13.16 -14.18
CA ASN A 35 -5.04 14.18 -15.16
C ASN A 35 -6.02 15.37 -15.21
N ARG A 36 -7.14 15.32 -14.49
CA ARG A 36 -8.15 16.38 -14.49
C ARG A 36 -8.04 17.22 -13.22
N SER A 37 -7.63 18.48 -13.39
CA SER A 37 -7.56 19.47 -12.31
C SER A 37 -8.92 19.63 -11.63
N GLY A 38 -8.98 19.36 -10.32
CA GLY A 38 -10.19 19.57 -9.49
C GLY A 38 -10.91 18.29 -9.05
N LEU A 39 -10.57 17.11 -9.60
CA LEU A 39 -11.08 15.83 -9.11
C LEU A 39 -10.16 15.30 -7.99
N MET A 40 -10.26 15.90 -6.82
CA MET A 40 -9.63 15.36 -5.61
C MET A 40 -10.45 14.12 -5.21
N CYS A 41 -9.95 12.90 -5.44
CA CYS A 41 -10.61 11.69 -4.95
C CYS A 41 -10.77 11.80 -3.42
N ARG A 42 -11.98 12.10 -2.94
CA ARG A 42 -12.28 12.30 -1.50
C ARG A 42 -12.47 11.00 -0.74
N ARG A 43 -12.48 9.85 -1.43
CA ARG A 43 -12.50 8.54 -0.78
C ARG A 43 -11.10 8.23 -0.30
N ARG A 44 -10.93 8.17 1.03
CA ARG A 44 -9.93 7.27 1.61
C ARG A 44 -10.26 5.90 1.05
N VAL A 45 -9.45 5.42 0.09
CA VAL A 45 -9.42 4.01 -0.27
C VAL A 45 -9.02 3.31 1.02
N PHE A 46 -9.99 2.74 1.71
CA PHE A 46 -9.75 1.79 2.78
C PHE A 46 -8.79 0.74 2.21
N ASP A 47 -7.75 0.38 2.96
CA ASP A 47 -6.66 -0.49 2.52
C ASP A 47 -7.17 -1.79 1.86
N VAL A 48 -7.41 -1.77 0.54
CA VAL A 48 -7.77 -2.93 -0.29
C VAL A 48 -6.69 -4.01 -0.22
N CYS A 49 -5.50 -3.69 0.31
CA CYS A 49 -4.41 -4.63 0.45
C CYS A 49 -4.63 -5.65 1.57
N PHE A 50 -5.39 -5.33 2.63
CA PHE A 50 -5.38 -6.19 3.82
C PHE A 50 -6.36 -7.38 3.78
N ASP A 51 -7.47 -7.27 3.05
CA ASP A 51 -8.39 -8.41 2.85
C ASP A 51 -7.64 -9.65 2.29
N ASN A 52 -6.57 -9.41 1.51
CA ASN A 52 -5.74 -10.48 0.96
C ASN A 52 -4.92 -11.23 2.03
N ALA A 53 -4.51 -10.57 3.11
CA ALA A 53 -3.74 -11.21 4.19
C ALA A 53 -4.63 -12.15 5.01
N ALA A 54 -5.87 -11.73 5.29
CA ALA A 54 -6.85 -12.55 5.99
C ALA A 54 -7.19 -13.81 5.18
N ALA A 55 -7.48 -13.67 3.89
CA ALA A 55 -7.74 -14.81 3.00
C ALA A 55 -6.53 -15.75 2.91
N ALA A 56 -5.33 -15.22 2.68
CA ALA A 56 -4.12 -16.03 2.57
C ALA A 56 -3.79 -16.79 3.87
N LEU A 57 -4.07 -16.21 5.05
CA LEU A 57 -3.87 -16.90 6.32
C LEU A 57 -4.90 -18.00 6.55
N GLN A 58 -6.14 -17.85 6.11
CA GLN A 58 -7.15 -18.90 6.19
C GLN A 58 -6.78 -20.08 5.28
N ASP A 59 -6.46 -19.81 4.01
CA ASP A 59 -6.02 -20.84 3.06
C ASP A 59 -4.78 -21.59 3.59
N TRP A 60 -3.85 -20.85 4.19
CA TRP A 60 -2.67 -21.43 4.82
C TRP A 60 -3.04 -22.33 6.01
N ARG A 61 -3.97 -21.92 6.88
CA ARG A 61 -4.40 -22.73 8.04
C ARG A 61 -5.08 -24.04 7.60
N GLU A 62 -5.95 -23.99 6.60
CA GLU A 62 -6.62 -25.19 6.06
C GLU A 62 -5.61 -26.14 5.44
N SER A 63 -4.72 -25.60 4.61
CA SER A 63 -3.64 -26.36 3.98
C SER A 63 -2.71 -27.00 5.02
N LYS A 64 -2.32 -26.24 6.06
CA LYS A 64 -1.42 -26.73 7.10
C LYS A 64 -2.09 -27.78 7.98
N THR A 65 -3.38 -27.62 8.29
CA THR A 65 -4.14 -28.60 9.07
C THR A 65 -4.26 -29.92 8.30
N THR A 66 -4.55 -29.85 7.00
CA THR A 66 -4.56 -31.03 6.13
C THR A 66 -3.19 -31.71 6.07
N LEU A 67 -2.11 -30.92 6.01
CA LEU A 67 -0.75 -31.44 5.94
C LEU A 67 -0.30 -32.13 7.23
N VAL A 68 -0.62 -31.56 8.40
CA VAL A 68 -0.13 -32.05 9.71
C VAL A 68 -1.04 -33.14 10.28
N TYR A 69 -2.36 -32.98 10.14
CA TYR A 69 -3.35 -33.85 10.79
C TYR A 69 -4.21 -34.66 9.81
N GLY A 70 -4.03 -34.46 8.50
CA GLY A 70 -4.84 -35.10 7.47
C GLY A 70 -6.18 -34.40 7.21
N TRP A 71 -6.78 -34.73 6.07
CA TRP A 71 -8.03 -34.13 5.63
C TRP A 71 -9.22 -34.41 6.55
N ALA A 72 -9.29 -35.62 7.15
CA ALA A 72 -10.35 -35.96 8.10
C ALA A 72 -10.39 -34.98 9.29
N SER A 73 -9.22 -34.68 9.87
CA SER A 73 -9.10 -33.73 10.98
C SER A 73 -9.53 -32.31 10.61
N LEU A 74 -9.28 -31.88 9.36
CA LEU A 74 -9.78 -30.58 8.88
C LEU A 74 -11.32 -30.56 8.83
N ASN A 75 -11.96 -31.65 8.41
CA ASN A 75 -13.44 -31.69 8.38
C ASN A 75 -14.07 -31.80 9.76
N ASP A 76 -13.49 -32.61 10.66
CA ASP A 76 -14.08 -32.90 11.96
C ASP A 76 -13.85 -31.77 12.98
N HIS A 77 -12.71 -31.09 12.88
CA HIS A 77 -12.27 -30.10 13.87
C HIS A 77 -11.96 -28.72 13.27
N GLY A 78 -11.80 -28.62 11.96
CA GLY A 78 -11.48 -27.36 11.29
C GLY A 78 -10.01 -26.92 11.43
N PRO A 79 -9.68 -25.78 10.80
CA PRO A 79 -8.32 -25.22 10.78
C PRO A 79 -7.86 -24.66 12.14
N SER A 80 -8.72 -24.69 13.16
CA SER A 80 -8.40 -24.28 14.53
C SER A 80 -7.38 -25.15 15.24
N LEU A 81 -7.13 -26.37 14.75
CA LEU A 81 -6.10 -27.26 15.29
C LEU A 81 -4.68 -26.69 15.16
N ILE A 82 -4.39 -26.01 14.04
CA ILE A 82 -3.07 -25.38 13.80
C ILE A 82 -2.98 -24.00 14.46
N MET A 83 -4.06 -23.21 14.37
CA MET A 83 -4.08 -21.85 14.89
C MET A 83 -5.50 -21.53 15.31
N PRO A 84 -5.78 -21.20 16.58
CA PRO A 84 -7.12 -20.79 17.01
C PRO A 84 -7.61 -19.53 16.29
N ASN A 85 -8.94 -19.36 16.16
CA ASN A 85 -9.52 -18.19 15.50
C ASN A 85 -9.16 -16.87 16.22
N SER A 86 -9.17 -16.87 17.55
CA SER A 86 -8.77 -15.71 18.34
C SER A 86 -7.33 -15.28 18.06
N THR A 87 -6.43 -16.23 17.84
CA THR A 87 -5.05 -15.97 17.44
C THR A 87 -5.00 -15.37 16.03
N LEU A 88 -5.75 -15.94 15.08
CA LEU A 88 -5.81 -15.40 13.72
C LEU A 88 -6.33 -13.95 13.70
N ASP A 89 -7.45 -13.69 14.37
CA ASP A 89 -8.05 -12.35 14.45
C ASP A 89 -7.04 -11.35 15.04
N ARG A 90 -6.33 -11.76 16.10
CA ARG A 90 -5.28 -10.96 16.71
C ARG A 90 -4.10 -10.69 15.76
N ILE A 91 -3.70 -11.67 14.96
CA ILE A 91 -2.65 -11.53 13.95
C ILE A 91 -3.09 -10.51 12.90
N ILE A 92 -4.30 -10.64 12.38
CA ILE A 92 -4.90 -9.73 11.39
C ILE A 92 -4.88 -8.32 11.96
N ASP A 93 -5.48 -8.10 13.14
CA ASP A 93 -5.50 -6.80 13.82
C ASP A 93 -4.11 -6.21 13.99
N CYS A 94 -3.16 -6.99 14.49
CA CYS A 94 -1.80 -6.50 14.71
C CYS A 94 -1.08 -6.16 13.41
N ALA A 95 -1.31 -6.93 12.35
CA ALA A 95 -0.72 -6.69 11.05
C ALA A 95 -1.36 -5.50 10.32
N HIS A 96 -2.66 -5.24 10.50
CA HIS A 96 -3.32 -3.98 10.06
C HIS A 96 -2.61 -2.76 10.65
N HIS A 97 -2.23 -2.84 11.93
CA HIS A 97 -1.50 -1.78 12.64
C HIS A 97 0.03 -1.86 12.46
N ARG A 98 0.53 -2.78 11.63
CA ARG A 98 1.97 -3.03 11.37
C ARG A 98 2.80 -3.30 12.63
N LYS A 99 2.17 -3.89 13.66
CA LYS A 99 2.82 -4.25 14.94
C LYS A 99 3.67 -5.52 14.84
N ILE A 100 3.35 -6.40 13.89
CA ILE A 100 4.05 -7.66 13.67
C ILE A 100 4.91 -7.52 12.42
N GLN A 101 6.23 -7.36 12.61
CA GLN A 101 7.22 -7.36 11.51
C GLN A 101 8.18 -8.54 11.63
N THR A 102 8.42 -8.99 12.85
CA THR A 102 9.32 -10.10 13.15
C THR A 102 8.57 -11.23 13.84
N HIS A 103 9.19 -12.41 13.84
CA HIS A 103 8.72 -13.58 14.58
C HIS A 103 8.54 -13.30 16.08
N GLN A 104 9.47 -12.54 16.66
CA GLN A 104 9.40 -12.15 18.07
C GLN A 104 8.18 -11.25 18.37
N ASP A 105 7.80 -10.38 17.44
CA ASP A 105 6.59 -9.56 17.58
C ASP A 105 5.34 -10.43 17.55
N LEU A 106 5.27 -11.40 16.64
CA LEU A 106 4.16 -12.35 16.57
C LEU A 106 3.97 -13.07 17.90
N LYS A 107 5.06 -13.62 18.48
CA LYS A 107 5.01 -14.32 19.76
C LYS A 107 4.57 -13.39 20.89
N ARG A 108 5.08 -12.17 20.94
CA ARG A 108 4.74 -11.17 21.98
C ARG A 108 3.29 -10.71 21.90
N GLU A 109 2.77 -10.45 20.70
CA GLU A 109 1.43 -9.86 20.52
C GLU A 109 0.29 -10.88 20.60
N THR A 110 0.57 -12.16 20.33
CA THR A 110 -0.44 -13.23 20.23
C THR A 110 -0.30 -14.29 21.31
N GLY A 111 0.90 -14.50 21.87
CA GLY A 111 1.15 -15.62 22.78
C GLY A 111 0.94 -17.00 22.16
N TRP A 112 0.90 -17.10 20.83
CA TRP A 112 0.60 -18.34 20.13
C TRP A 112 1.71 -19.38 20.34
N THR A 113 1.34 -20.54 20.89
CA THR A 113 2.27 -21.60 21.28
C THR A 113 3.09 -22.14 20.12
N ASP A 114 2.48 -22.30 18.94
CA ASP A 114 3.14 -22.86 17.76
C ASP A 114 3.83 -21.78 16.92
N SER A 115 3.98 -20.56 17.46
CA SER A 115 4.72 -19.50 16.78
C SER A 115 6.14 -19.96 16.46
N ASP A 116 6.79 -20.72 17.32
CA ASP A 116 8.17 -21.18 17.09
C ASP A 116 8.28 -22.12 15.88
N GLN A 117 7.24 -22.91 15.62
CA GLN A 117 7.22 -23.86 14.50
C GLN A 117 6.77 -23.21 13.18
N PHE A 118 5.72 -22.40 13.23
CA PHE A 118 5.05 -21.90 12.03
C PHE A 118 5.16 -20.39 11.82
N GLY A 119 5.68 -19.66 12.81
CA GLY A 119 5.67 -18.20 12.82
C GLY A 119 6.41 -17.58 11.64
N ASN A 120 7.50 -18.19 11.18
CA ASN A 120 8.25 -17.66 10.03
C ASN A 120 7.42 -17.69 8.73
N GLU A 121 6.64 -18.75 8.51
CA GLU A 121 5.74 -18.84 7.35
C GLU A 121 4.63 -17.79 7.43
N VAL A 122 4.04 -17.64 8.62
CA VAL A 122 2.98 -16.65 8.88
C VAL A 122 3.49 -15.23 8.69
N ILE A 123 4.68 -14.91 9.20
CA ILE A 123 5.32 -13.60 8.98
C ILE A 123 5.56 -13.34 7.50
N ALA A 124 6.06 -14.33 6.76
CA ALA A 124 6.30 -14.19 5.32
C ALA A 124 5.00 -13.92 4.54
N LEU A 125 3.90 -14.58 4.93
CA LEU A 125 2.56 -14.32 4.37
C LEU A 125 2.11 -12.89 4.70
N ILE A 126 2.19 -12.48 5.97
CA ILE A 126 1.82 -11.13 6.39
C ILE A 126 2.62 -10.09 5.62
N GLN A 127 3.94 -10.21 5.53
CA GLN A 127 4.79 -9.24 4.83
C GLN A 127 4.47 -9.16 3.34
N ARG A 128 4.21 -10.31 2.70
CA ARG A 128 3.83 -10.37 1.28
C ARG A 128 2.53 -9.62 0.99
N HIS A 129 1.56 -9.67 1.90
CA HIS A 129 0.24 -9.06 1.72
C HIS A 129 0.09 -7.69 2.40
N ALA A 130 0.96 -7.34 3.35
CA ALA A 130 0.98 -6.05 4.05
C ALA A 130 1.84 -4.98 3.35
N THR A 131 2.64 -5.38 2.35
CA THR A 131 3.40 -4.42 1.55
C THR A 131 2.40 -3.57 0.76
N PRO A 132 2.40 -2.23 0.91
CA PRO A 132 1.60 -1.37 0.05
C PRO A 132 1.99 -1.68 -1.39
N ARG A 133 1.05 -2.22 -2.17
CA ARG A 133 1.25 -2.39 -3.60
C ARG A 133 1.75 -1.05 -4.11
N PRO A 134 2.94 -0.95 -4.74
CA PRO A 134 3.41 0.32 -5.25
C PRO A 134 2.30 0.84 -6.15
N SER A 135 1.77 2.00 -5.80
CA SER A 135 0.79 2.68 -6.62
C SER A 135 1.40 2.76 -8.02
N LEU A 136 0.72 2.18 -9.01
CA LEU A 136 1.13 2.24 -10.41
C LEU A 136 1.08 3.68 -10.96
N PHE A 137 0.74 4.67 -10.12
CA PHE A 137 0.68 6.09 -10.42
C PHE A 137 1.80 6.91 -9.76
N ALA A 138 2.91 6.28 -9.36
CA ALA A 138 4.13 7.03 -9.08
C ALA A 138 4.79 7.44 -10.42
N SER A 139 4.19 8.42 -11.10
CA SER A 139 4.83 9.08 -12.24
C SER A 139 6.18 9.64 -11.80
N THR A 140 7.23 9.05 -12.36
CA THR A 140 8.60 9.55 -12.37
C THR A 140 8.58 11.08 -12.54
N PRO A 141 9.21 11.89 -11.68
CA PRO A 141 9.27 13.32 -11.93
C PRO A 141 10.01 13.56 -13.26
N LEU A 142 9.37 14.33 -14.15
CA LEU A 142 9.98 14.81 -15.38
C LEU A 142 11.30 15.51 -15.05
N ARG A 143 12.38 15.06 -15.68
CA ARG A 143 13.66 15.78 -15.69
C ARG A 143 13.44 17.15 -16.34
N PRO A 144 13.81 18.27 -15.70
CA PRO A 144 13.95 19.54 -16.39
C PRO A 144 15.15 19.46 -17.34
N SER A 145 14.89 19.61 -18.64
CA SER A 145 15.92 19.90 -19.63
C SER A 145 16.10 21.41 -19.70
N THR A 146 17.29 21.92 -19.37
CA THR A 146 17.91 23.08 -20.04
C THR A 146 19.33 23.27 -19.53
N MET A 147 20.25 23.49 -20.47
CA MET A 147 21.67 23.67 -20.23
C MET A 147 22.04 25.09 -19.80
N THR A 148 23.25 25.17 -19.24
CA THR A 148 24.18 26.32 -19.24
C THR A 148 24.21 27.17 -17.96
N THR A 149 25.17 26.79 -17.12
CA THR A 149 26.16 27.59 -16.37
C THR A 149 25.85 29.05 -16.07
N LEU A 150 25.83 29.41 -14.78
CA LEU A 150 26.65 30.45 -14.15
C LEU A 150 26.57 30.33 -12.61
N SER A 151 27.73 30.44 -11.97
CA SER A 151 27.99 30.33 -10.54
C SER A 151 27.24 31.35 -9.68
N ALA A 152 26.70 30.92 -8.53
CA ALA A 152 26.73 31.67 -7.27
C ALA A 152 26.13 30.83 -6.13
N THR A 153 26.84 30.82 -5.01
CA THR A 153 26.49 30.42 -3.65
C THR A 153 25.01 30.63 -3.26
N ASN A 154 24.36 29.61 -2.68
CA ASN A 154 23.64 29.67 -1.39
C ASN A 154 22.83 28.40 -1.11
N LEU A 155 22.92 27.90 0.12
CA LEU A 155 22.20 26.75 0.65
C LEU A 155 20.67 26.99 0.72
N PRO A 156 19.82 25.97 0.47
CA PRO A 156 18.39 26.05 0.77
C PRO A 156 18.09 25.70 2.24
N PRO A 157 17.24 26.48 2.95
CA PRO A 157 16.79 26.13 4.29
C PRO A 157 15.72 25.03 4.25
N SER A 158 15.75 24.17 5.28
CA SER A 158 14.81 23.06 5.49
C SER A 158 13.35 23.53 5.64
N PRO A 159 12.36 22.66 5.37
CA PRO A 159 10.95 23.00 5.58
C PRO A 159 10.68 23.19 7.07
N THR A 160 10.49 24.45 7.48
CA THR A 160 10.15 24.78 8.86
C THR A 160 8.71 24.35 9.17
N LYS A 161 8.61 23.43 10.13
CA LYS A 161 7.39 23.00 10.83
C LYS A 161 6.52 24.24 11.13
N ARG A 162 5.33 24.32 10.53
CA ARG A 162 4.37 25.40 10.80
C ARG A 162 4.12 25.45 12.30
N ARG A 163 4.47 26.58 12.92
CA ARG A 163 4.32 26.78 14.35
C ARG A 163 2.85 27.13 14.62
N ASN A 164 2.17 26.30 15.40
CA ASN A 164 0.79 26.54 15.77
C ASN A 164 0.74 27.78 16.68
N ARG A 165 -0.05 28.77 16.27
CA ARG A 165 -0.33 29.99 17.04
C ARG A 165 -1.68 29.87 17.73
N CYS A 166 -1.79 30.43 18.93
CA CYS A 166 -3.05 30.47 19.64
C CYS A 166 -4.07 31.32 18.87
N GLY A 167 -5.25 30.77 18.58
CA GLY A 167 -6.32 31.49 17.88
C GLY A 167 -6.92 32.68 18.65
N ALA A 168 -6.59 32.83 19.94
CA ALA A 168 -7.06 33.94 20.77
C ALA A 168 -6.05 35.10 20.87
N CYS A 169 -4.74 34.84 20.95
CA CYS A 169 -3.71 35.87 21.13
C CYS A 169 -2.64 35.93 20.04
N GLY A 170 -2.64 34.99 19.09
CA GLY A 170 -1.69 34.93 17.98
C GLY A 170 -0.26 34.52 18.36
N GLN A 171 0.05 34.30 19.64
CA GLN A 171 1.39 33.95 20.10
C GLN A 171 1.69 32.45 19.93
N GLU A 172 2.98 32.14 19.75
CA GLU A 172 3.51 30.78 19.64
C GLU A 172 3.79 30.21 21.05
N GLY A 173 3.69 28.88 21.22
CA GLY A 173 3.97 28.20 22.50
C GLY A 173 2.75 27.62 23.24
N HIS A 174 1.53 27.92 22.79
CA HIS A 174 0.29 27.28 23.27
C HIS A 174 -0.78 27.24 22.17
N ASN A 175 -1.64 26.21 22.18
CA ASN A 175 -2.64 26.00 21.11
C ASN A 175 -4.11 26.15 21.57
N SER A 176 -4.37 26.30 22.87
CA SER A 176 -5.73 26.27 23.41
C SER A 176 -6.02 27.46 24.31
N LYS A 177 -7.30 27.86 24.32
CA LYS A 177 -7.81 28.99 25.10
C LYS A 177 -7.56 28.84 26.62
N ARG A 178 -7.47 27.61 27.14
CA ARG A 178 -7.29 27.36 28.59
C ARG A 178 -5.93 27.81 29.12
N ASN A 179 -4.89 27.82 28.29
CA ASN A 179 -3.53 28.19 28.70
C ASN A 179 -3.13 29.58 28.20
N CYS A 180 -4.09 30.40 27.78
CA CYS A 180 -3.85 31.74 27.28
C CYS A 180 -4.04 32.74 28.42
N SER A 181 -2.94 33.29 28.93
CA SER A 181 -2.89 34.21 30.08
C SER A 181 -3.60 35.56 29.87
N LEU A 182 -4.21 35.78 28.70
CA LEU A 182 -4.98 36.99 28.36
C LEU A 182 -6.45 36.94 28.81
N GLN A 183 -6.87 35.91 29.55
CA GLN A 183 -8.27 35.75 29.97
C GLN A 183 -8.60 36.32 31.36
N ALA A 184 -7.80 37.24 31.89
CA ALA A 184 -7.99 37.76 33.25
C ALA A 184 -8.29 39.26 33.34
N ILE A 185 -8.84 39.92 32.32
CA ILE A 185 -9.43 41.26 32.51
C ILE A 185 -10.56 41.48 31.51
N ARG A 186 -11.83 41.32 31.93
CA ARG A 186 -12.93 42.27 31.61
C ARG A 186 -13.95 42.22 32.75
N TYR A 187 -14.32 43.42 33.20
CA TYR A 187 -15.28 43.77 34.24
C TYR A 187 -16.64 43.10 34.05
#